data_AF-A0AAW0KJ55-F1
#
_entry.id   AF-A0AAW0KJ55-F1
#
_cell.length_a   1.000
_cell.length_b   1.000
_cell.length_c   1.000
_cell.angle_alpha   90.00
_cell.angle_beta   90.00
_cell.angle_gamma   90.00
#
_symmetry.space_group_name_H-M   'P 1'
#
loop_
_entity.id
_entity.type
_entity.pdbx_description
1 polymer ?
#
loop_
_entity_poly.entity_id
_entity_poly.type
_entity_poly.pdbx_seq_one_letter_code
_entity_poly.pdbx_strand_id
1 'polypeptide(L)'
;MKKYDLYAICSVLLLVVLLKQHPSKAQQPYVNDKRLKCGQDLNITNGFKCNGDETSCQSSLKFRSTPPYDSPLSIGLLLHADFSFIAEINNITISQEIPTDTKTIIPIDCSCLDQ
;
A
#
# COMPACT_ATOMS: atom_id res chain seq x y z
N MET A 1 30.26 -21.19 -31.44
CA MET A 1 29.37 -21.71 -30.37
C MET A 1 28.20 -22.42 -31.02
N LYS A 2 27.93 -23.68 -30.65
CA LYS A 2 26.79 -24.42 -31.18
C LYS A 2 25.51 -23.90 -30.53
N LYS A 3 24.40 -23.83 -31.25
CA LYS A 3 23.10 -23.35 -30.74
C LYS A 3 22.68 -24.00 -29.41
N TYR A 4 23.07 -25.26 -29.20
CA TYR A 4 22.81 -26.03 -27.97
C TYR A 4 23.57 -25.50 -26.74
N ASP A 5 24.79 -24.97 -26.91
CA ASP A 5 25.56 -24.37 -25.79
C ASP A 5 24.90 -23.07 -25.30
N LEU A 6 24.35 -22.27 -26.22
CA LEU A 6 23.68 -21.02 -25.87
C LEU A 6 22.38 -21.27 -25.08
N TYR A 7 21.60 -22.28 -25.47
CA TYR A 7 20.38 -22.64 -24.75
C TYR A 7 20.68 -23.14 -23.33
N ALA A 8 21.72 -23.96 -23.16
CA ALA A 8 22.15 -24.43 -21.85
C ALA A 8 22.58 -23.27 -20.95
N ILE A 9 23.38 -22.34 -21.47
CA ILE A 9 23.81 -21.14 -20.71
C ILE A 9 22.61 -20.28 -20.31
N CYS A 10 21.68 -20.00 -21.23
CA CYS A 10 20.45 -19.27 -20.93
C CYS A 10 19.57 -19.97 -19.88
N SER A 11 19.44 -21.30 -19.97
CA SER A 11 18.65 -22.09 -19.02
C SER A 11 19.26 -22.05 -17.61
N VAL A 12 20.60 -22.13 -17.50
CA VAL A 12 21.29 -22.05 -16.21
C VAL A 12 21.18 -20.64 -15.63
N LEU A 13 21.34 -19.59 -16.44
CA LEU A 13 21.15 -18.21 -15.99
C LEU A 13 19.74 -17.94 -15.49
N LEU A 14 18.71 -18.43 -16.20
CA LEU A 14 17.32 -18.31 -15.78
C LEU A 14 17.08 -19.03 -14.44
N LEU A 15 17.64 -20.23 -14.27
CA LEU A 15 17.54 -20.98 -13.02
C LEU A 15 18.19 -20.24 -11.84
N VAL A 16 19.37 -19.63 -12.06
CA VAL A 16 20.05 -18.83 -11.03
C VAL A 16 19.20 -17.61 -10.63
N VAL A 17 18.56 -16.93 -11.58
CA VAL A 17 17.65 -15.80 -11.28
C VAL A 17 16.42 -16.25 -10.48
N LEU A 18 15.82 -17.38 -10.84
CA LEU A 18 14.65 -17.92 -10.12
C LEU A 18 15.01 -18.33 -8.68
N LEU A 19 16.21 -18.89 -8.46
CA LEU A 19 16.70 -19.28 -7.13
C LEU A 19 17.08 -18.08 -6.24
N LYS A 20 17.16 -16.87 -6.79
CA LYS A 20 17.44 -15.62 -6.05
C LYS A 20 16.17 -14.89 -5.60
N GLN A 21 14.98 -15.46 -5.80
CA GLN A 21 13.74 -14.86 -5.30
C GLN A 21 13.69 -14.96 -3.77
N HIS A 22 13.81 -13.81 -3.10
CA HIS A 22 13.62 -13.74 -1.65
C HIS A 22 12.13 -13.88 -1.31
N PRO A 23 11.76 -14.63 -0.25
CA PRO A 23 10.39 -14.67 0.21
C PRO A 23 9.98 -13.26 0.67
N SER A 24 9.02 -12.64 -0.02
CA SER A 24 8.48 -11.36 0.44
C SER A 24 7.71 -11.60 1.73
N LYS A 25 8.04 -10.86 2.79
CA LYS A 25 7.26 -10.84 4.04
C LYS A 25 6.01 -9.98 3.87
N ALA A 26 5.30 -10.13 2.76
CA ALA A 26 4.14 -9.31 2.41
C ALA A 26 2.86 -9.76 3.13
N GLN A 27 2.83 -10.98 3.67
CA GLN A 27 1.66 -11.46 4.41
C GLN A 27 1.58 -10.85 5.81
N GLN A 28 0.40 -10.30 6.12
CA GLN A 28 0.05 -9.88 7.45
C GLN A 28 -0.37 -11.08 8.31
N PRO A 29 -0.06 -11.09 9.62
CA PRO A 29 -0.52 -12.15 10.50
C PRO A 29 -2.05 -12.12 10.63
N TYR A 30 -2.68 -13.28 10.57
CA TYR A 30 -4.10 -13.41 10.85
C TYR A 30 -4.37 -13.22 12.35
N VAL A 31 -5.14 -12.19 12.70
CA VAL A 31 -5.39 -11.80 14.10
C VAL A 31 -6.63 -12.42 14.73
N ASN A 32 -7.45 -13.13 13.96
CA ASN A 32 -8.72 -13.73 14.41
C ASN A 32 -9.61 -12.71 15.17
N ASP A 33 -10.46 -13.20 16.08
CA ASP A 33 -11.35 -12.40 16.92
C ASP A 33 -10.66 -11.50 17.95
N LYS A 34 -9.32 -11.46 17.98
CA LYS A 34 -8.59 -10.54 18.88
C LYS A 34 -9.00 -9.08 18.62
N ARG A 35 -9.35 -8.74 17.38
CA ARG A 35 -9.83 -7.40 17.00
C ARG A 35 -11.17 -7.00 17.62
N LEU A 36 -11.93 -7.95 18.15
CA LEU A 36 -13.21 -7.70 18.84
C LEU A 36 -13.03 -7.44 20.34
N LYS A 37 -11.82 -7.65 20.88
CA LYS A 37 -11.53 -7.51 22.31
C LYS A 37 -11.02 -6.10 22.63
N CYS A 38 -11.89 -5.10 22.51
CA CYS A 38 -11.54 -3.68 22.67
C CYS A 38 -10.92 -3.30 24.04
N GLY A 39 -11.00 -4.17 25.05
CA GLY A 39 -10.37 -3.96 26.37
C GLY A 39 -8.98 -4.59 26.53
N GLN A 40 -8.45 -5.23 25.49
CA GLN A 40 -7.11 -5.81 25.51
C GLN A 40 -6.21 -5.06 24.54
N ASP A 41 -5.12 -4.49 25.06
CA ASP A 41 -4.12 -3.84 24.22
C ASP A 41 -3.24 -4.92 23.58
N LEU A 42 -3.59 -5.31 22.36
CA LEU A 42 -2.85 -6.28 21.56
C LEU A 42 -2.25 -5.53 20.37
N ASN A 43 -0.95 -5.27 20.38
CA ASN A 43 -0.26 -4.54 19.31
C ASN A 43 -0.58 -5.07 17.90
N ILE A 44 -0.83 -6.38 17.78
CA ILE A 44 -1.16 -7.04 16.52
C ILE A 44 -2.50 -6.57 15.91
N THR A 45 -3.42 -6.01 16.71
CA THR A 45 -4.73 -5.52 16.25
C THR A 45 -4.74 -4.04 15.87
N ASN A 46 -3.62 -3.33 16.03
CA ASN A 46 -3.53 -1.88 15.84
C ASN A 46 -3.42 -1.45 14.37
N GLY A 47 -3.54 -2.38 13.42
CA GLY A 47 -3.58 -2.08 11.99
C GLY A 47 -2.54 -2.85 11.18
N PHE A 48 -1.81 -2.13 10.31
CA PHE A 48 -0.86 -2.75 9.41
C PHE A 48 0.48 -3.03 10.10
N LYS A 49 0.96 -4.28 10.01
CA LYS A 49 2.31 -4.63 10.45
C LYS A 49 3.36 -4.21 9.42
N CYS A 50 4.39 -3.49 9.87
CA CYS A 50 5.58 -3.20 9.07
C CYS A 50 6.51 -4.43 8.97
N ASN A 51 7.10 -4.65 7.81
CA ASN A 51 7.76 -5.91 7.45
C ASN A 51 9.25 -5.79 7.06
N GLY A 52 9.88 -4.64 7.26
CA GLY A 52 11.26 -4.42 6.80
C GLY A 52 12.03 -3.34 7.56
N ASP A 53 13.21 -3.02 7.02
CA ASP A 53 14.17 -2.05 7.55
C ASP A 53 13.76 -0.58 7.29
N GLU A 54 12.97 -0.35 6.24
CA GLU A 54 12.49 0.98 5.87
C GLU A 54 11.42 1.46 6.85
N THR A 55 11.67 2.60 7.48
CA THR A 55 10.75 3.22 8.45
C THR A 55 9.68 4.07 7.79
N SER A 56 9.79 4.31 6.47
CA SER A 56 8.79 5.04 5.69
C SER A 56 8.63 4.42 4.29
N CYS A 57 7.40 4.40 3.77
CA CYS A 57 7.11 3.93 2.42
C CYS A 57 5.90 4.64 1.80
N GLN A 58 5.91 4.76 0.47
CA GLN A 58 4.74 5.24 -0.26
C GLN A 58 3.63 4.20 -0.19
N SER A 59 2.45 4.61 0.28
CA SER A 59 1.28 3.76 0.46
C SER A 59 0.01 4.48 0.01
N SER A 60 -1.15 3.84 0.18
CA SER A 60 -2.43 4.44 -0.19
C SER A 60 -3.56 3.98 0.71
N LEU A 61 -4.48 4.90 1.01
CA LEU A 61 -5.75 4.63 1.67
C LEU A 61 -6.87 4.51 0.65
N LYS A 62 -7.88 3.69 0.97
CA LYS A 62 -9.17 3.72 0.28
C LYS A 62 -10.13 4.55 1.11
N PHE A 63 -10.32 5.80 0.71
CA PHE A 63 -11.25 6.72 1.33
C PHE A 63 -12.62 6.58 0.70
N ARG A 64 -13.68 6.81 1.47
CA ARG A 64 -15.05 6.78 0.98
C ARG A 64 -15.63 8.19 1.11
N SER A 65 -15.92 8.83 -0.02
CA SER A 65 -16.40 10.22 -0.07
C SER A 65 -17.66 10.41 0.76
N THR A 66 -17.64 11.45 1.61
CA THR A 66 -18.81 11.89 2.38
C THR A 66 -18.67 13.38 2.66
N PRO A 67 -19.71 14.20 2.41
CA PRO A 67 -19.65 15.63 2.75
C PRO A 67 -19.29 15.84 4.23
N PRO A 68 -18.43 16.81 4.57
CA PRO A 68 -17.82 17.84 3.70
C PRO A 68 -16.49 17.41 3.04
N TYR A 69 -16.12 16.12 3.12
CA TYR A 69 -14.88 15.54 2.60
C TYR A 69 -15.14 14.79 1.30
N ASP A 70 -15.48 15.54 0.28
CA ASP A 70 -15.96 15.05 -1.01
C ASP A 70 -15.22 15.68 -2.19
N SER A 71 -14.02 16.22 -1.99
CA SER A 71 -13.15 16.71 -3.05
C SER A 71 -11.69 16.43 -2.74
N PRO A 72 -10.78 16.35 -3.74
CA PRO A 72 -9.36 16.18 -3.46
C PRO A 72 -8.81 17.21 -2.47
N LEU A 73 -9.23 18.48 -2.58
CA LEU A 73 -8.85 19.54 -1.65
C LEU A 73 -9.31 19.27 -0.21
N SER A 74 -10.59 18.99 0.01
CA SER A 74 -11.14 18.75 1.35
C SER A 74 -10.58 17.47 1.99
N ILE A 75 -10.39 16.42 1.20
CA ILE A 75 -9.81 15.15 1.65
C ILE A 75 -8.31 15.30 1.96
N GLY A 76 -7.57 16.01 1.11
CA GLY A 76 -6.14 16.29 1.31
C GLY A 76 -5.91 17.09 2.60
N LEU A 77 -6.74 18.10 2.87
CA LEU A 77 -6.70 18.85 4.14
C LEU A 77 -7.02 17.97 5.36
N LEU A 78 -8.00 17.07 5.26
CA LEU A 78 -8.36 16.15 6.35
C LEU A 78 -7.24 15.17 6.70
N LEU A 79 -6.61 14.59 5.67
CA LEU A 79 -5.65 13.49 5.81
C LEU A 79 -4.20 13.95 5.80
N HIS A 80 -3.95 15.26 5.69
CA HIS A 80 -2.62 15.83 5.48
C HIS A 80 -1.90 15.20 4.27
N ALA A 81 -2.63 15.05 3.17
CA ALA A 81 -2.17 14.43 1.93
C ALA A 81 -2.14 15.45 0.77
N ASP A 82 -1.30 15.18 -0.24
CA ASP A 82 -1.20 16.02 -1.42
C ASP A 82 -2.47 15.90 -2.29
N PHE A 83 -3.30 16.94 -2.27
CA PHE A 83 -4.54 17.01 -3.05
C PHE A 83 -4.31 17.01 -4.56
N SER A 84 -3.16 17.46 -5.06
CA SER A 84 -2.83 17.39 -6.48
C SER A 84 -2.61 15.94 -6.90
N PHE A 85 -1.93 15.16 -6.06
CA PHE A 85 -1.70 13.74 -6.33
C PHE A 85 -2.99 12.91 -6.17
N ILE A 86 -3.87 13.27 -5.23
CA ILE A 86 -5.22 12.68 -5.12
C ILE A 86 -6.01 12.94 -6.42
N ALA A 87 -5.98 14.16 -6.95
CA ALA A 87 -6.67 14.52 -8.18
C ALA A 87 -6.13 13.73 -9.39
N GLU A 88 -4.80 13.66 -9.54
CA GLU A 88 -4.12 12.93 -10.60
C GLU A 88 -4.43 11.43 -10.58
N ILE A 89 -4.25 10.75 -9.44
CA ILE A 89 -4.39 9.29 -9.36
C ILE A 89 -5.84 8.82 -9.55
N ASN A 90 -6.82 9.68 -9.26
CA ASN A 90 -8.23 9.38 -9.46
C ASN A 90 -8.79 9.98 -10.77
N ASN A 91 -7.97 10.64 -11.59
CA ASN A 91 -8.36 11.29 -12.84
C ASN A 91 -9.54 12.27 -12.69
N ILE A 92 -9.44 13.16 -11.71
CA ILE A 92 -10.42 14.22 -11.40
C ILE A 92 -9.69 15.55 -11.18
N THR A 93 -10.42 16.67 -11.09
CA THR A 93 -9.80 17.98 -10.79
C THR A 93 -9.78 18.25 -9.28
N ILE A 94 -8.89 19.14 -8.82
CA ILE A 94 -8.66 19.44 -7.39
C ILE A 94 -9.94 19.87 -6.65
N SER A 95 -10.83 20.60 -7.33
CA SER A 95 -12.09 21.12 -6.79
C SER A 95 -13.32 20.32 -7.22
N GLN A 96 -13.14 19.22 -7.94
CA GLN A 96 -14.27 18.38 -8.36
C GLN A 96 -14.88 17.68 -7.15
N GLU A 97 -16.21 17.79 -7.03
CA GLU A 97 -16.98 17.00 -6.07
C GLU A 97 -17.04 15.52 -6.49
N ILE A 98 -16.78 14.66 -5.54
CA ILE A 98 -16.77 13.21 -5.62
C ILE A 98 -18.10 12.74 -5.02
N PRO A 99 -18.96 12.05 -5.78
CA PRO A 99 -20.25 11.59 -5.26
C PRO A 99 -20.11 10.80 -3.96
N THR A 100 -21.05 11.02 -3.03
CA THR A 100 -21.08 10.30 -1.75
C THR A 100 -20.99 8.78 -1.95
N ASP A 101 -20.33 8.11 -1.01
CA ASP A 101 -20.07 6.67 -1.01
C ASP A 101 -19.07 6.19 -2.09
N THR A 102 -18.56 7.07 -2.96
CA THR A 102 -17.52 6.71 -3.93
C THR A 102 -16.19 6.42 -3.25
N LYS A 103 -15.50 5.35 -3.68
CA LYS A 103 -14.17 4.99 -3.18
C LYS A 103 -13.10 5.75 -3.96
N THR A 104 -12.24 6.45 -3.23
CA THR A 104 -11.16 7.28 -3.76
C THR A 104 -9.83 6.80 -3.21
N ILE A 105 -8.81 6.73 -4.05
CA ILE A 105 -7.46 6.34 -3.65
C ILE A 105 -6.73 7.58 -3.15
N ILE A 106 -6.19 7.53 -1.93
CA ILE A 106 -5.44 8.63 -1.33
C ILE A 106 -3.98 8.19 -1.14
N PRO A 107 -3.04 8.73 -1.93
CA PRO A 107 -1.61 8.49 -1.73
C PRO A 107 -1.15 9.13 -0.41
N ILE A 108 -0.40 8.39 0.40
CA ILE A 108 0.18 8.87 1.66
C ILE A 108 1.57 8.28 1.86
N ASP A 109 2.39 8.97 2.66
CA ASP A 109 3.61 8.40 3.22
C ASP A 109 3.25 7.64 4.49
N CYS A 110 3.43 6.31 4.46
CA CYS A 110 3.24 5.46 5.62
C CYS A 110 4.54 5.44 6.43
N SER A 111 4.48 5.84 7.69
CA SER A 111 5.61 5.72 8.61
C SER A 111 5.36 4.60 9.62
N CYS A 112 6.39 3.79 9.85
CA CYS A 112 6.42 2.74 10.85
C CYS A 112 6.97 3.33 12.16
N LEU A 113 6.06 3.68 13.07
CA LEU A 113 6.42 4.17 14.40
C LEU A 113 6.62 2.95 15.31
N ASP A 114 7.86 2.74 15.74
CA ASP A 114 8.34 1.69 16.65
C ASP A 114 8.24 0.23 16.12
N GLN A 115 9.41 -0.41 15.94
CA GLN A 115 9.52 -1.88 15.99
C GLN A 115 9.67 -2.34 17.44
#